data_AF-A0A399NSR4-F1
#
_entry.id   AF-A0A399NSR4-F1
#
_cell.length_a   1.000
_cell.length_b   1.000
_cell.length_c   1.000
_cell.angle_alpha   90.00
_cell.angle_beta   90.00
_cell.angle_gamma   90.00
#
_symmetry.space_group_name_H-M   'P 1'
#
loop_
_entity.id
_entity.type
_entity.pdbx_description
1 polymer ?
#
loop_
_entity_poly.entity_id
_entity_poly.type
_entity_poly.pdbx_seq_one_letter_code
_entity_poly.pdbx_strand_id
1 'polypeptide(L)'
;FHGMVLRAVIGEGVDGLDLAAGTVTPDRVVLAGVRALDDTESDLVESRGIALLGADAVGPEALVAAVAATGAERVYIHVDLDVLDPGAMSGVGYPEPFGLDVQVVTESIKALRRSFELAGAGITEFAPSSPAAAVEDMGTGVEHVEVDVDVDALGAGRGHRGDERLG
;
A
#
# COMPACT_ATOMS: atom_id res chain seq x y z
N PHE A 1 -11.99 -9.94 -4.81
CA PHE A 1 -11.57 -8.82 -5.69
C PHE A 1 -10.48 -7.98 -5.02
N HIS A 2 -10.39 -7.92 -3.67
CA HIS A 2 -9.27 -7.33 -2.91
C HIS A 2 -7.89 -7.69 -3.49
N GLY A 3 -7.51 -8.98 -3.56
CA GLY A 3 -6.23 -9.43 -4.17
C GLY A 3 -6.04 -9.15 -5.68
N MET A 4 -7.02 -8.55 -6.36
CA MET A 4 -6.90 -8.10 -7.76
C MET A 4 -6.74 -6.58 -7.90
N VAL A 5 -6.85 -5.81 -6.81
CA VAL A 5 -6.78 -4.34 -6.83
C VAL A 5 -5.40 -3.87 -7.30
N LEU A 6 -4.31 -4.46 -6.80
CA LEU A 6 -2.96 -4.13 -7.25
C LEU A 6 -2.77 -4.39 -8.75
N ARG A 7 -3.33 -5.50 -9.27
CA ARG A 7 -3.28 -5.83 -10.71
C ARG A 7 -4.03 -4.80 -11.54
N ALA A 8 -5.18 -4.34 -11.08
CA ALA A 8 -5.92 -3.23 -11.71
C ALA A 8 -5.12 -1.92 -11.73
N VAL A 9 -4.44 -1.58 -10.63
CA VAL A 9 -3.61 -0.36 -10.49
C VAL A 9 -2.43 -0.36 -11.47
N ILE A 10 -1.75 -1.49 -11.69
CA ILE A 10 -0.66 -1.61 -12.67
C ILE A 10 -1.12 -1.80 -14.14
N GLY A 11 -2.44 -1.76 -14.41
CA GLY A 11 -3.00 -1.89 -15.77
C GLY A 11 -3.17 -3.33 -16.27
N GLU A 12 -3.29 -4.31 -15.36
CA GLU A 12 -3.64 -5.71 -15.63
C GLU A 12 -5.04 -6.09 -15.11
N GLY A 13 -5.92 -5.09 -14.93
CA GLY A 13 -7.31 -5.31 -14.55
C GLY A 13 -8.19 -5.81 -15.71
N VAL A 14 -9.47 -6.01 -15.43
CA VAL A 14 -10.49 -6.24 -16.47
C VAL A 14 -10.95 -4.90 -17.04
N ASP A 15 -11.27 -4.83 -18.34
CA ASP A 15 -11.66 -3.61 -19.05
C ASP A 15 -12.60 -2.70 -18.24
N GLY A 16 -12.13 -1.51 -17.89
CA GLY A 16 -12.91 -0.49 -17.16
C GLY A 16 -12.89 -0.62 -15.63
N LEU A 17 -12.10 -1.56 -15.10
CA LEU A 17 -11.70 -1.63 -13.69
C LEU A 17 -10.17 -1.51 -13.52
N ASP A 18 -9.46 -1.13 -14.58
CA ASP A 18 -8.01 -0.91 -14.63
C ASP A 18 -7.64 0.58 -14.69
N LEU A 19 -6.45 0.93 -14.21
CA LEU A 19 -5.80 2.20 -14.58
C LEU A 19 -5.12 2.04 -15.94
N ALA A 20 -5.00 3.14 -16.69
CA ALA A 20 -4.29 3.11 -17.97
C ALA A 20 -2.86 2.58 -17.77
N ALA A 21 -2.48 1.53 -18.50
CA ALA A 21 -1.21 0.84 -18.33
C ALA A 21 -0.01 1.82 -18.34
N GLY A 22 0.85 1.71 -17.33
CA GLY A 22 1.97 2.64 -17.10
C GLY A 22 1.60 3.92 -16.33
N THR A 23 0.38 4.05 -15.80
CA THR A 23 0.05 5.04 -14.75
C THR A 23 0.83 4.72 -13.47
N VAL A 24 0.87 3.44 -13.11
CA VAL A 24 1.71 2.86 -12.07
C VAL A 24 2.48 1.72 -12.71
N THR A 25 3.79 1.67 -12.52
CA THR A 25 4.63 0.54 -12.96
C THR A 25 5.10 -0.26 -11.74
N PRO A 26 5.38 -1.57 -11.85
CA PRO A 26 5.68 -2.42 -10.69
C PRO A 26 6.89 -1.96 -9.84
N ASP A 27 7.85 -1.27 -10.45
CA ASP A 27 9.00 -0.64 -9.77
C ASP A 27 8.63 0.61 -8.93
N ARG A 28 7.38 1.07 -9.03
CA ARG A 28 6.76 2.14 -8.23
C ARG A 28 5.88 1.60 -7.10
N VAL A 29 5.90 0.28 -6.85
CA VAL A 29 5.10 -0.38 -5.81
C VAL A 29 6.00 -0.94 -4.73
N VAL A 30 5.63 -0.67 -3.47
CA VAL A 30 6.17 -1.37 -2.28
C VAL A 30 5.02 -1.99 -1.51
N LEU A 31 5.07 -3.31 -1.29
CA LEU A 31 4.18 -4.07 -0.42
C LEU A 31 4.84 -4.22 0.97
N ALA A 32 4.11 -4.07 2.06
CA ALA A 32 4.70 -3.93 3.39
C ALA A 32 3.78 -4.36 4.54
N GLY A 33 4.17 -5.44 5.21
CA GLY A 33 3.33 -6.18 6.17
C GLY A 33 2.94 -7.57 5.67
N VAL A 34 3.38 -7.94 4.47
CA VAL A 34 3.05 -9.22 3.82
C VAL A 34 3.44 -10.41 4.69
N ARG A 35 2.49 -11.34 4.88
CA ARG A 35 2.69 -12.60 5.63
C ARG A 35 1.97 -13.81 5.04
N ALA A 36 0.98 -13.58 4.19
CA ALA A 36 0.32 -14.60 3.39
C ALA A 36 0.23 -14.07 1.94
N LEU A 37 0.77 -14.85 1.01
CA LEU A 37 0.54 -14.75 -0.43
C LEU A 37 0.25 -16.16 -0.93
N ASP A 38 -0.60 -16.33 -1.92
CA ASP A 38 -0.68 -17.60 -2.65
C ASP A 38 0.49 -17.75 -3.65
N ASP A 39 0.65 -18.95 -4.23
CA ASP A 39 1.72 -19.25 -5.19
C ASP A 39 1.67 -18.30 -6.41
N THR A 40 0.47 -17.89 -6.85
CA THR A 40 0.25 -17.03 -8.02
C THR A 40 0.58 -15.57 -7.72
N GLU A 41 0.24 -15.10 -6.51
CA GLU A 41 0.58 -13.76 -6.02
C GLU A 41 2.11 -13.64 -5.80
N SER A 42 2.73 -14.68 -5.25
CA SER A 42 4.19 -14.77 -5.07
C SER A 42 4.92 -14.73 -6.41
N ASP A 43 4.53 -15.59 -7.36
CA ASP A 43 5.05 -15.59 -8.74
C ASP A 43 4.89 -14.22 -9.43
N LEU A 44 3.78 -13.51 -9.19
CA LEU A 44 3.54 -12.17 -9.73
C LEU A 44 4.52 -11.15 -9.14
N VAL A 45 4.65 -11.09 -7.80
CA VAL A 45 5.55 -10.16 -7.11
C VAL A 45 7.00 -10.36 -7.56
N GLU A 46 7.47 -11.61 -7.60
CA GLU A 46 8.83 -11.93 -8.06
C GLU A 46 9.04 -11.61 -9.54
N SER A 47 8.14 -12.05 -10.43
CA SER A 47 8.29 -11.86 -11.88
C SER A 47 8.13 -10.40 -12.34
N ARG A 48 7.48 -9.56 -11.54
CA ARG A 48 7.32 -8.12 -11.76
C ARG A 48 8.39 -7.29 -11.05
N GLY A 49 9.16 -7.87 -10.13
CA GLY A 49 10.18 -7.16 -9.36
C GLY A 49 9.61 -6.14 -8.38
N ILE A 50 8.40 -6.40 -7.86
CA ILE A 50 7.74 -5.55 -6.86
C ILE A 50 8.52 -5.65 -5.55
N ALA A 51 8.77 -4.51 -4.90
CA ALA A 51 9.47 -4.50 -3.62
C ALA A 51 8.53 -5.02 -2.52
N LEU A 52 8.99 -6.00 -1.73
CA LEU A 52 8.21 -6.63 -0.68
C LEU A 52 8.97 -6.58 0.65
N LEU A 53 8.27 -6.14 1.71
CA LEU A 53 8.71 -6.23 3.11
C LEU A 53 7.73 -7.11 3.89
N GLY A 54 8.24 -8.24 4.38
CA GLY A 54 7.46 -9.14 5.24
C GLY A 54 7.09 -8.52 6.59
N ALA A 55 6.08 -9.07 7.25
CA ALA A 55 5.64 -8.60 8.58
C ALA A 55 6.76 -8.61 9.66
N ASP A 56 7.77 -9.46 9.50
CA ASP A 56 8.95 -9.54 10.37
C ASP A 56 10.05 -8.52 10.05
N ALA A 57 10.02 -7.94 8.84
CA ALA A 57 11.04 -7.03 8.32
C ALA A 57 10.55 -5.57 8.19
N VAL A 58 9.24 -5.34 8.21
CA VAL A 58 8.65 -4.00 8.07
C VAL A 58 8.84 -3.16 9.34
N GLY A 59 9.18 -1.90 9.14
CA GLY A 59 9.36 -0.91 10.19
C GLY A 59 9.67 0.46 9.59
N PRO A 60 9.72 1.53 10.40
CA PRO A 60 9.75 2.89 9.89
C PRO A 60 10.93 3.20 8.97
N GLU A 61 12.12 2.75 9.35
CA GLU A 61 13.36 2.93 8.57
C GLU A 61 13.39 2.03 7.33
N ALA A 62 12.95 0.79 7.45
CA ALA A 62 12.94 -0.19 6.35
C ALA A 62 11.96 0.23 5.24
N LEU A 63 10.76 0.68 5.63
CA LEU A 63 9.74 1.14 4.68
C LEU A 63 10.17 2.44 3.97
N VAL A 64 10.73 3.41 4.71
CA VAL A 64 11.29 4.62 4.09
C VAL A 64 12.43 4.28 3.12
N ALA A 65 13.31 3.32 3.46
CA ALA A 65 14.39 2.90 2.57
C ALA A 65 13.88 2.20 1.30
N ALA A 66 12.89 1.32 1.42
CA ALA A 66 12.27 0.64 0.27
C ALA A 66 11.59 1.65 -0.67
N VAL A 67 10.81 2.59 -0.14
CA VAL A 67 10.18 3.65 -0.95
C VAL A 67 11.22 4.58 -1.58
N ALA A 68 12.27 4.97 -0.85
CA ALA A 68 13.35 5.79 -1.40
C ALA A 68 14.07 5.10 -2.58
N ALA A 69 14.23 3.77 -2.53
CA ALA A 69 14.86 2.99 -3.60
C ALA A 69 14.08 3.05 -4.93
N THR A 70 12.76 3.30 -4.89
CA THR A 70 11.94 3.51 -6.11
C THR A 70 12.24 4.85 -6.80
N GLY A 71 12.89 5.81 -6.13
CA GLY A 71 13.01 7.19 -6.61
C GLY A 71 11.78 8.06 -6.34
N ALA A 72 11.03 7.78 -5.27
CA ALA A 72 9.85 8.52 -4.84
C ALA A 72 10.13 10.00 -4.49
N GLU A 73 9.31 10.91 -5.02
CA GLU A 73 9.08 12.24 -4.42
C GLU A 73 7.72 12.31 -3.72
N ARG A 74 6.71 11.61 -4.28
CA ARG A 74 5.32 11.57 -3.78
C ARG A 74 4.85 10.16 -3.51
N VAL A 75 4.05 9.99 -2.45
CA VAL A 75 3.47 8.69 -2.06
C VAL A 75 1.95 8.78 -1.94
N TYR A 76 1.26 7.80 -2.51
CA TYR A 76 -0.08 7.41 -2.08
C TYR A 76 0.08 6.24 -1.10
N ILE A 77 -0.67 6.28 0.01
CA ILE A 77 -0.63 5.23 1.05
C ILE A 77 -1.98 4.51 1.02
N HIS A 78 -2.04 3.36 0.36
CA HIS A 78 -3.16 2.44 0.55
C HIS A 78 -3.06 1.79 1.94
N VAL A 79 -4.18 1.23 2.39
CA VAL A 79 -4.33 0.65 3.71
C VAL A 79 -5.35 -0.47 3.69
N ASP A 80 -4.87 -1.70 3.87
CA ASP A 80 -5.74 -2.79 4.32
C ASP A 80 -5.65 -2.93 5.85
N LEU A 81 -6.79 -3.04 6.55
CA LEU A 81 -6.76 -3.25 8.00
C LEU A 81 -6.36 -4.68 8.37
N ASP A 82 -6.44 -5.64 7.45
CA ASP A 82 -6.11 -7.04 7.72
C ASP A 82 -4.60 -7.30 7.93
N VAL A 83 -3.72 -6.30 7.76
CA VAL A 83 -2.29 -6.40 8.14
C VAL A 83 -2.09 -6.72 9.62
N LEU A 84 -3.04 -6.31 10.46
CA LEU A 84 -2.88 -6.29 11.89
C LEU A 84 -2.92 -7.70 12.46
N ASP A 85 -2.21 -7.91 13.56
CA ASP A 85 -2.44 -9.15 14.32
C ASP A 85 -3.89 -9.18 14.83
N PRO A 86 -4.60 -10.32 14.76
CA PRO A 86 -5.97 -10.45 15.26
C PRO A 86 -6.13 -10.13 16.75
N GLY A 87 -5.04 -10.13 17.53
CA GLY A 87 -5.01 -9.65 18.91
C GLY A 87 -5.06 -8.12 19.06
N ALA A 88 -4.77 -7.36 18.00
CA ALA A 88 -4.84 -5.90 17.94
C ALA A 88 -6.16 -5.38 17.34
N MET A 89 -6.70 -6.07 16.31
CA MET A 89 -8.00 -5.77 15.70
C MET A 89 -8.70 -7.05 15.23
N SER A 90 -9.99 -7.18 15.56
CA SER A 90 -10.79 -8.36 15.21
C SER A 90 -11.79 -8.11 14.07
N GLY A 91 -12.19 -6.84 13.86
CA GLY A 91 -13.15 -6.41 12.85
C GLY A 91 -12.60 -6.30 11.42
N VAL A 92 -11.87 -7.31 10.94
CA VAL A 92 -11.30 -7.37 9.57
C VAL A 92 -11.84 -8.56 8.79
N GLY A 93 -11.80 -8.48 7.45
CA GLY A 93 -12.35 -9.53 6.57
C GLY A 93 -11.60 -10.86 6.64
N TYR A 94 -10.27 -10.82 6.73
CA TYR A 94 -9.37 -11.98 6.65
C TYR A 94 -8.28 -11.95 7.73
N PRO A 95 -8.63 -12.20 9.01
CA PRO A 95 -7.68 -12.10 10.12
C PRO A 95 -6.62 -13.22 10.11
N GLU A 96 -5.40 -12.90 9.67
CA GLU A 96 -4.25 -13.82 9.67
C GLU A 96 -3.30 -13.59 10.87
N PRO A 97 -2.87 -14.62 11.62
CA PRO A 97 -1.95 -14.46 12.75
C PRO A 97 -0.58 -13.87 12.38
N PHE A 98 0.15 -13.37 13.40
CA PHE A 98 1.49 -12.79 13.24
C PHE A 98 1.51 -11.54 12.36
N GLY A 99 0.42 -10.77 12.41
CA GLY A 99 0.32 -9.46 11.79
C GLY A 99 1.06 -8.39 12.59
N LEU A 100 0.91 -7.14 12.16
CA LEU A 100 1.60 -6.01 12.76
C LEU A 100 0.89 -5.48 14.01
N ASP A 101 1.68 -4.98 14.96
CA ASP A 101 1.18 -4.08 15.99
C ASP A 101 0.82 -2.73 15.36
N VAL A 102 -0.34 -2.19 15.76
CA VAL A 102 -0.81 -0.82 15.50
C VAL A 102 0.32 0.21 15.51
N GLN A 103 1.19 0.16 16.53
CA GLN A 103 2.26 1.14 16.72
C GLN A 103 3.34 1.09 15.64
N VAL A 104 3.73 -0.11 15.16
CA VAL A 104 4.72 -0.29 14.08
C VAL A 104 4.23 0.41 12.83
N VAL A 105 2.94 0.23 12.54
CA VAL A 105 2.28 0.85 11.42
C VAL A 105 2.19 2.37 11.59
N THR A 106 1.69 2.88 12.73
CA THR A 106 1.55 4.34 12.91
C THR A 106 2.89 5.05 12.72
N GLU A 107 3.97 4.51 13.29
CA GLU A 107 5.30 5.11 13.18
C GLU A 107 5.89 4.98 11.77
N SER A 108 5.55 3.92 11.03
CA SER A 108 5.94 3.75 9.63
C SER A 108 5.26 4.79 8.72
N ILE A 109 3.96 5.03 8.88
CA ILE A 109 3.24 6.09 8.15
C ILE A 109 3.77 7.48 8.54
N LYS A 110 4.01 7.73 9.82
CA LYS A 110 4.64 8.98 10.27
C LYS A 110 6.03 9.15 9.67
N ALA A 111 6.80 8.08 9.47
CA ALA A 111 8.11 8.14 8.81
C ALA A 111 8.00 8.47 7.32
N LEU A 112 7.10 7.79 6.58
CA LEU A 112 6.82 8.13 5.19
C LEU A 112 6.41 9.60 5.02
N ARG A 113 5.48 10.09 5.85
CA ARG A 113 5.03 11.50 5.82
C ARG A 113 6.09 12.53 6.24
N ARG A 114 7.21 12.11 6.84
CA ARG A 114 8.38 12.98 7.11
C ARG A 114 9.37 13.00 5.94
N SER A 115 9.36 11.97 5.10
CA SER A 115 10.34 11.77 4.02
C SER A 115 9.81 12.10 2.61
N PHE A 116 8.49 11.99 2.40
CA PHE A 116 7.85 12.14 1.08
C PHE A 116 6.60 13.03 1.13
N GLU A 117 6.22 13.63 0.00
CA GLU A 117 4.95 14.36 -0.12
C GLU A 117 3.78 13.36 -0.21
N LEU A 118 2.77 13.48 0.66
CA LEU A 118 1.59 12.63 0.62
C LEU A 118 0.62 13.10 -0.47
N ALA A 119 0.52 12.33 -1.57
CA ALA A 119 -0.43 12.58 -2.66
C ALA A 119 -1.87 12.15 -2.30
N GLY A 120 -2.02 11.12 -1.47
CA GLY A 120 -3.31 10.63 -0.98
C GLY A 120 -3.17 9.42 -0.06
N ALA A 121 -4.28 8.96 0.48
CA ALA A 121 -4.37 7.71 1.22
C ALA A 121 -5.81 7.15 1.17
N GLY A 122 -5.98 5.84 1.37
CA GLY A 122 -7.29 5.19 1.45
C GLY A 122 -7.25 3.95 2.35
N ILE A 123 -8.33 3.71 3.10
CA ILE A 123 -8.45 2.66 4.14
C ILE A 123 -9.57 1.68 3.81
N THR A 124 -9.27 0.38 3.82
CA THR A 124 -10.12 -0.75 3.38
C THR A 124 -10.24 -1.86 4.42
N GLU A 125 -11.12 -2.84 4.15
CA GLU A 125 -11.39 -4.04 4.98
C GLU A 125 -11.75 -3.83 6.46
N PHE A 126 -12.23 -2.64 6.84
CA PHE A 126 -12.97 -2.47 8.10
C PHE A 126 -14.33 -3.18 8.02
N ALA A 127 -14.40 -4.38 8.60
CA ALA A 127 -15.54 -5.28 8.53
C ALA A 127 -16.02 -5.76 9.93
N PRO A 128 -16.35 -4.85 10.87
CA PRO A 128 -16.75 -5.22 12.22
C PRO A 128 -18.08 -6.01 12.22
N SER A 129 -18.13 -7.09 13.00
CA SER A 129 -19.29 -7.99 13.10
C SER A 129 -20.57 -7.33 13.65
N SER A 130 -20.44 -6.18 14.32
CA SER A 130 -21.55 -5.37 14.81
C SER A 130 -21.10 -3.93 15.11
N PRO A 131 -22.04 -2.96 15.25
CA PRO A 131 -21.68 -1.61 15.70
C PRO A 131 -21.07 -1.55 17.11
N ALA A 132 -21.30 -2.56 17.96
CA ALA A 132 -20.66 -2.65 19.27
C ALA A 132 -19.21 -3.10 19.14
N ALA A 133 -18.94 -4.13 18.34
CA ALA A 133 -17.58 -4.56 17.99
C ALA A 133 -16.80 -3.42 17.32
N ALA A 134 -17.44 -2.65 16.42
CA ALA A 134 -16.82 -1.47 15.82
C ALA A 134 -16.35 -0.44 16.86
N VAL A 135 -17.09 -0.24 17.96
CA VAL A 135 -16.68 0.66 19.06
C VAL A 135 -15.56 0.05 19.92
N GLU A 136 -15.48 -1.27 20.00
CA GLU A 136 -14.40 -2.00 20.68
C GLU A 136 -13.10 -1.92 19.85
N ASP A 137 -13.14 -2.25 18.56
CA ASP A 137 -12.02 -2.15 17.61
C ASP A 137 -11.59 -0.68 17.35
N MET A 138 -12.49 0.31 17.45
CA MET A 138 -12.10 1.74 17.45
C MET A 138 -11.61 2.21 18.82
N GLY A 139 -12.02 1.56 19.91
CA GLY A 139 -11.63 1.87 21.29
C GLY A 139 -10.21 1.40 21.63
N THR A 140 -9.70 0.39 20.92
CA THR A 140 -8.30 -0.05 20.97
C THR A 140 -7.34 0.88 20.22
N GLY A 141 -7.82 1.98 19.63
CA GLY A 141 -6.96 3.01 19.03
C GLY A 141 -6.38 2.62 17.67
N VAL A 142 -7.13 1.83 16.89
CA VAL A 142 -6.67 1.27 15.62
C VAL A 142 -6.92 2.23 14.45
N GLU A 143 -5.85 2.57 13.71
CA GLU A 143 -5.88 3.36 12.47
C GLU A 143 -5.13 2.65 11.29
N HIS A 144 -5.02 1.29 11.25
CA HIS A 144 -3.86 0.58 10.63
C HIS A 144 -4.14 -0.64 9.68
N VAL A 145 -3.52 -0.85 8.48
CA VAL A 145 -2.12 -0.54 8.05
C VAL A 145 -1.31 -1.49 7.12
N GLU A 146 -1.84 -2.28 6.17
CA GLU A 146 -1.01 -2.85 5.06
C GLU A 146 -0.73 -1.72 4.09
N VAL A 147 0.53 -1.30 3.96
CA VAL A 147 0.87 -0.11 3.18
C VAL A 147 1.20 -0.51 1.74
N ASP A 148 0.26 -0.40 0.79
CA ASP A 148 0.69 -0.23 -0.62
C ASP A 148 1.18 1.21 -0.78
N VAL A 149 2.47 1.38 -1.02
CA VAL A 149 2.99 2.67 -1.47
C VAL A 149 2.96 2.70 -2.99
N ASP A 150 1.97 3.42 -3.54
CA ASP A 150 1.92 3.77 -4.95
C ASP A 150 2.60 5.13 -5.16
N VAL A 151 3.60 5.16 -6.03
CA VAL A 151 4.54 6.28 -6.15
C VAL A 151 4.36 7.03 -7.48
N ASP A 152 3.93 8.28 -7.37
CA ASP A 152 3.61 9.28 -8.42
C ASP A 152 2.30 9.13 -9.23
N ALA A 153 1.39 8.20 -8.91
CA ALA A 153 0.15 7.99 -9.70
C ALA A 153 -0.77 9.22 -9.89
N LEU A 154 -0.77 10.18 -8.96
CA LEU A 154 -1.77 11.25 -8.88
C LEU A 154 -1.13 12.65 -8.82
N GLY A 155 -0.47 13.06 -9.91
CA GLY A 155 0.21 14.36 -10.02
C GLY A 155 0.31 14.93 -11.45
N ALA A 156 -0.68 15.72 -11.85
CA ALA A 156 -0.88 16.27 -13.19
C ALA A 156 0.35 16.79 -13.97
N GLY A 157 0.50 16.29 -15.21
CA GLY A 157 0.94 17.09 -16.36
C GLY A 157 2.46 17.31 -16.55
N ARG A 158 3.13 16.38 -17.23
CA ARG A 158 4.43 16.67 -17.88
C ARG A 158 4.23 17.72 -18.98
N GLY A 159 4.51 18.97 -18.66
CA GLY A 159 4.47 20.07 -19.62
C GLY A 159 5.48 19.86 -20.75
N HIS A 160 4.99 19.51 -21.94
CA HIS A 160 5.77 19.45 -23.16
C HIS A 160 6.20 20.86 -23.57
N ARG A 161 7.34 21.34 -23.04
CA ARG A 161 8.06 22.44 -23.67
C ARG A 161 8.75 21.88 -24.91
N GLY A 162 8.16 22.18 -26.06
CA GLY A 162 8.78 21.88 -27.35
C GLY A 162 10.17 22.53 -27.44
N ASP A 163 11.10 21.79 -28.04
CA ASP A 163 12.42 22.30 -28.42
C ASP A 163 12.27 23.22 -29.64
N GLU A 164 12.05 24.52 -29.42
CA GLU A 164 12.16 25.51 -30.49
C GLU A 164 13.65 25.80 -30.78
N ARG A 165 14.25 24.87 -31.52
CA ARG A 165 15.44 25.12 -32.34
C ARG A 165 15.09 24.87 -33.81
N LEU A 166 15.70 25.70 -34.66
CA LEU A 166 15.66 25.71 -36.14
C LEU A 166 14.54 26.58 -36.75
N GLY A 167 14.95 27.72 -37.31
CA GLY A 167 14.10 28.71 -38.00
C GLY A 167 14.81 30.05 -38.14
#